data_AF-A0A1I6QD53-F1
#
_entry.id   AF-A0A1I6QD53-F1
#
_cell.length_a   1.000
_cell.length_b   1.000
_cell.length_c   1.000
_cell.angle_alpha   90.00
_cell.angle_beta   90.00
_cell.angle_gamma   90.00
#
_symmetry.space_group_name_H-M   'P 1'
#
loop_
_entity.id
_entity.type
_entity.pdbx_description
1 polymer ?
#
loop_
_entity_poly.entity_id
_entity_poly.type
_entity_poly.pdbx_seq_one_letter_code
_entity_poly.pdbx_strand_id
1 'polypeptide(L)'
;MTKADRAARRAADLEARQQRWLEVEKPKFRAEVRAAVERRGLASFMNDTRWRALCEAVYAELPFPPAFQLQSVLGEREPLADPEALAGGWGGWSELGDAAWAVEWLRVVPRHRRPRGRLVADEVIDCADAFRRVLERLHIPYREDEARTFWIYGYAPADPATLTPPSETPT
;
A
#
# COMPACT_ATOMS: atom_id res chain seq x y z
N MET A 1 -34.46 -26.60 2.71
CA MET A 1 -33.42 -25.63 2.28
C MET A 1 -32.13 -26.38 2.01
N THR A 2 -31.69 -26.39 0.76
CA THR A 2 -30.52 -27.16 0.30
C THR A 2 -29.22 -26.39 0.54
N LYS A 3 -28.07 -27.05 0.36
CA LYS A 3 -26.74 -26.38 0.37
C LYS A 3 -26.64 -25.32 -0.73
N ALA A 4 -27.29 -25.56 -1.88
CA ALA A 4 -27.34 -24.62 -3.00
C ALA A 4 -28.13 -23.35 -2.65
N ASP A 5 -29.29 -23.48 -2.00
CA ASP A 5 -30.13 -22.32 -1.60
C ASP A 5 -29.37 -21.38 -0.64
N ARG A 6 -28.58 -21.95 0.29
CA ARG A 6 -27.75 -21.18 1.22
C ARG A 6 -26.59 -20.48 0.52
N ALA A 7 -25.99 -21.11 -0.49
CA ALA A 7 -24.91 -20.53 -1.27
C ALA A 7 -25.42 -19.36 -2.13
N ALA A 8 -26.56 -19.54 -2.80
CA ALA A 8 -27.19 -18.50 -3.62
C ALA A 8 -27.57 -17.27 -2.79
N ARG A 9 -28.17 -17.47 -1.62
CA ARG A 9 -28.51 -16.36 -0.71
C ARG A 9 -27.27 -15.59 -0.25
N ARG A 10 -26.18 -16.29 0.10
CA ARG A 10 -24.92 -15.64 0.47
C ARG A 10 -24.30 -14.85 -0.69
N ALA A 11 -24.36 -15.38 -1.92
CA ALA A 11 -23.86 -14.67 -3.09
C ALA A 11 -24.65 -13.38 -3.34
N ALA A 12 -25.99 -13.43 -3.28
CA ALA A 12 -26.85 -12.26 -3.41
C ALA A 12 -26.61 -11.22 -2.30
N ASP A 13 -26.42 -11.67 -1.06
CA ASP A 13 -26.11 -10.77 0.07
C ASP A 13 -24.75 -10.08 -0.13
N LEU A 14 -23.75 -10.77 -0.68
CA LEU A 14 -22.43 -10.20 -1.00
C LEU A 14 -22.51 -9.20 -2.15
N GLU A 15 -23.24 -9.53 -3.21
CA GLU A 15 -23.46 -8.65 -4.36
C GLU A 15 -24.18 -7.37 -3.94
N ALA A 16 -25.25 -7.47 -3.12
CA ALA A 16 -25.96 -6.32 -2.60
C ALA A 16 -25.05 -5.42 -1.74
N ARG A 17 -24.17 -6.01 -0.92
CA ARG A 17 -23.17 -5.25 -0.15
C ARG A 17 -22.15 -4.57 -1.05
N GLN A 18 -21.67 -5.27 -2.08
CA GLN A 18 -20.74 -4.72 -3.05
C GLN A 18 -21.36 -3.55 -3.81
N GLN A 19 -22.60 -3.67 -4.26
CA GLN A 19 -23.31 -2.60 -4.95
C GLN A 19 -23.48 -1.39 -4.05
N ARG A 20 -23.92 -1.59 -2.80
CA ARG A 20 -24.05 -0.52 -1.81
C ARG A 20 -22.72 0.18 -1.54
N TRP A 21 -21.63 -0.57 -1.43
CA TRP A 21 -20.29 -0.01 -1.29
C TRP A 21 -19.95 0.88 -2.48
N LEU A 22 -20.16 0.40 -3.71
CA LEU A 22 -19.79 1.12 -4.93
C LEU A 22 -20.61 2.40 -5.14
N GLU A 23 -21.92 2.35 -4.88
CA GLU A 23 -22.84 3.45 -5.20
C GLU A 23 -22.94 4.50 -4.08
N VAL A 24 -22.82 4.09 -2.83
CA VAL A 24 -23.13 4.97 -1.68
C VAL A 24 -21.88 5.25 -0.85
N GLU A 25 -21.21 4.20 -0.37
CA GLU A 25 -20.15 4.36 0.63
C GLU A 25 -18.85 4.86 0.00
N LYS A 26 -18.45 4.32 -1.16
CA LYS A 26 -17.23 4.71 -1.86
C LYS A 26 -17.24 6.18 -2.29
N PRO A 27 -18.32 6.75 -2.89
CA PRO A 27 -18.37 8.18 -3.21
C PRO A 27 -18.32 9.06 -1.97
N LYS A 28 -19.03 8.69 -0.90
CA LYS A 28 -19.00 9.40 0.38
C LYS A 28 -17.57 9.40 0.96
N PHE A 29 -16.94 8.24 1.00
CA PHE A 29 -15.57 8.08 1.50
C PHE A 29 -14.56 8.87 0.63
N ARG A 30 -14.74 8.91 -0.69
CA ARG A 30 -13.97 9.77 -1.61
C ARG A 30 -14.12 11.26 -1.29
N ALA A 31 -15.33 11.70 -0.96
CA ALA A 31 -15.57 13.09 -0.56
C ALA A 31 -14.90 13.42 0.78
N GLU A 32 -14.96 12.52 1.76
CA GLU A 32 -14.29 12.68 3.05
C GLU A 32 -12.76 12.77 2.91
N VAL A 33 -12.16 11.90 2.08
CA VAL A 33 -10.72 11.96 1.78
C VAL A 33 -10.36 13.31 1.15
N ARG A 34 -11.13 13.76 0.16
CA ARG A 34 -10.90 15.06 -0.49
C ARG A 34 -10.96 16.21 0.51
N ALA A 35 -11.97 16.24 1.36
CA ALA A 35 -12.11 17.27 2.40
C ALA A 35 -10.94 17.24 3.40
N ALA A 36 -10.45 16.04 3.76
CA ALA A 36 -9.30 15.92 4.64
C ALA A 36 -7.99 16.37 3.97
N VAL A 37 -7.78 16.04 2.69
CA VAL A 37 -6.64 16.50 1.87
C VAL A 37 -6.63 18.03 1.80
N GLU A 38 -7.77 18.65 1.47
CA GLU A 38 -7.92 20.10 1.38
C GLU A 38 -7.67 20.79 2.73
N ARG A 39 -8.30 20.30 3.79
CA ARG A 39 -8.13 20.84 5.16
C ARG A 39 -6.68 20.76 5.64
N ARG A 40 -5.95 19.72 5.24
CA ARG A 40 -4.54 19.51 5.61
C ARG A 40 -3.54 20.15 4.63
N GLY A 41 -4.01 20.75 3.54
CA GLY A 41 -3.16 21.38 2.51
C GLY A 41 -2.25 20.39 1.80
N LEU A 42 -2.68 19.14 1.59
CA LEU A 42 -1.86 18.12 0.93
C LEU A 42 -2.02 18.20 -0.60
N ALA A 43 -0.91 18.09 -1.33
CA ALA A 43 -0.88 17.92 -2.77
C ALA A 43 -0.92 16.43 -3.14
N SER A 44 -1.53 16.10 -4.29
CA SER A 44 -1.57 14.74 -4.84
C SER A 44 -0.34 14.47 -5.71
N PHE A 45 0.34 13.34 -5.47
CA PHE A 45 1.53 12.91 -6.22
C PHE A 45 1.31 11.59 -7.00
N MET A 46 0.30 10.81 -6.59
CA MET A 46 -0.13 9.60 -7.28
C MET A 46 -1.61 9.68 -7.66
N ASN A 47 -1.95 9.01 -8.76
CA ASN A 47 -3.32 8.84 -9.22
C ASN A 47 -3.65 7.34 -9.41
N ASP A 48 -4.93 7.03 -9.64
CA ASP A 48 -5.42 5.65 -9.81
C ASP A 48 -4.61 4.88 -10.88
N THR A 49 -4.23 5.54 -11.98
CA THR A 49 -3.47 4.93 -13.07
C THR A 49 -2.04 4.56 -12.64
N ARG A 50 -1.32 5.45 -11.96
CA ARG A 50 0.03 5.20 -11.47
C ARG A 50 0.05 4.12 -10.39
N TRP A 51 -0.93 4.13 -9.49
CA TRP A 51 -1.07 3.08 -8.47
C TRP A 51 -1.30 1.72 -9.10
N ARG A 52 -2.22 1.63 -10.07
CA ARG A 52 -2.48 0.37 -10.77
C ARG A 52 -1.24 -0.13 -11.52
N ALA A 53 -0.54 0.76 -12.24
CA ALA A 53 0.69 0.40 -12.95
C ALA A 53 1.79 -0.10 -12.00
N LEU A 54 1.89 0.49 -10.80
CA LEU A 54 2.82 0.03 -9.77
C LEU A 54 2.45 -1.39 -9.30
N CYS A 55 1.18 -1.63 -8.94
CA CYS A 55 0.72 -2.95 -8.52
C CYS A 55 0.96 -4.02 -9.59
N GLU A 56 0.65 -3.71 -10.85
CA GLU A 56 0.89 -4.60 -12.00
C GLU A 56 2.38 -4.91 -12.17
N ALA A 57 3.25 -3.89 -12.13
CA ALA A 57 4.70 -4.06 -12.26
C ALA A 57 5.30 -4.87 -11.10
N VAL A 58 4.81 -4.70 -9.88
CA VAL A 58 5.25 -5.48 -8.71
C VAL A 58 5.08 -6.98 -8.95
N TYR A 59 3.93 -7.41 -9.47
CA TYR A 59 3.68 -8.83 -9.74
C TYR A 59 4.37 -9.32 -11.02
N ALA A 60 4.56 -8.45 -12.02
CA ALA A 60 5.13 -8.84 -13.30
C ALA A 60 6.67 -8.88 -13.33
N GLU A 61 7.33 -7.98 -12.59
CA GLU A 61 8.77 -7.72 -12.75
C GLU A 61 9.62 -8.09 -11.53
N LEU A 62 9.01 -8.22 -10.34
CA LEU A 62 9.76 -8.54 -9.12
C LEU A 62 9.73 -10.04 -8.84
N PRO A 63 10.79 -10.57 -8.20
CA PRO A 63 10.83 -11.98 -7.78
C PRO A 63 9.79 -12.31 -6.71
N PHE A 64 9.30 -11.30 -5.98
CA PHE A 64 8.24 -11.41 -5.00
C PHE A 64 7.55 -10.05 -4.78
N PRO A 65 6.27 -10.02 -4.38
CA PRO A 65 5.60 -8.80 -3.96
C PRO A 65 6.10 -8.38 -2.57
N PRO A 66 6.83 -7.26 -2.45
CA PRO A 66 7.49 -6.89 -1.21
C PRO A 66 6.50 -6.45 -0.13
N ALA A 67 6.86 -6.60 1.14
CA ALA A 67 5.99 -6.16 2.23
C ALA A 67 5.91 -4.62 2.27
N PHE A 68 4.79 -4.10 2.75
CA PHE A 68 4.62 -2.66 2.92
C PHE A 68 3.74 -2.33 4.13
N GLN A 69 3.92 -1.11 4.63
CA GLN A 69 3.01 -0.44 5.55
C GLN A 69 2.40 0.76 4.82
N LEU A 70 1.11 1.02 5.03
CA LEU A 70 0.44 2.18 4.45
C LEU A 70 -0.19 3.05 5.53
N GLN A 71 -0.31 4.34 5.22
CA GLN A 71 -1.17 5.26 5.95
C GLN A 71 -2.29 5.74 5.04
N SER A 72 -3.53 5.62 5.51
CA SER A 72 -4.68 6.25 4.88
C SER A 72 -4.80 7.71 5.33
N VAL A 73 -5.26 8.59 4.44
CA VAL A 73 -5.52 10.01 4.73
C VAL A 73 -6.49 10.20 5.91
N LEU A 74 -7.46 9.30 6.03
CA LEU A 74 -8.49 9.29 7.09
C LEU A 74 -8.19 8.28 8.20
N GLY A 75 -7.18 7.44 8.03
CA GLY A 75 -6.82 6.44 9.01
C GLY A 75 -6.18 7.07 10.24
N GLU A 76 -6.36 6.44 11.39
CA GLU A 76 -5.54 6.74 12.57
C GLU A 76 -4.07 6.48 12.24
N ARG A 77 -3.17 7.25 12.85
CA ARG A 77 -1.74 7.08 12.61
C ARG A 77 -1.21 5.95 13.47
N GLU A 78 -0.77 4.88 12.81
CA GLU A 78 -0.12 3.77 13.48
C GLU A 78 1.39 4.00 13.60
N PRO A 79 2.05 3.47 14.65
CA PRO A 79 3.50 3.46 14.74
C PRO A 79 4.13 2.76 13.53
N LEU A 80 5.30 3.24 13.13
CA LEU A 80 6.04 2.58 12.06
C LEU A 80 6.51 1.20 12.54
N ALA A 81 6.19 0.17 11.74
CA ALA A 81 6.67 -1.17 12.02
C ALA A 81 8.19 -1.23 11.84
N ASP A 82 8.87 -2.07 12.62
CA ASP A 82 10.28 -2.39 12.38
C ASP A 82 10.44 -3.00 10.97
N PRO A 83 11.36 -2.49 10.12
CA PRO A 83 11.58 -3.03 8.78
C PRO A 83 11.86 -4.52 8.74
N GLU A 84 12.63 -5.05 9.70
CA GLU A 84 12.97 -6.47 9.74
C GLU A 84 11.74 -7.32 10.10
N ALA A 85 10.88 -6.83 11.01
CA ALA A 85 9.59 -7.45 11.28
C ALA A 85 8.67 -7.43 10.04
N LEU A 86 8.64 -6.32 9.30
CA LEU A 86 7.82 -6.19 8.09
C LEU A 86 8.30 -7.11 6.96
N ALA A 87 9.62 -7.30 6.82
CA ALA A 87 10.24 -8.19 5.83
C ALA A 87 9.88 -9.69 6.02
N GLY A 88 9.32 -10.07 7.18
CA GLY A 88 8.78 -11.40 7.40
C GLY A 88 7.39 -11.64 6.78
N GLY A 89 6.73 -10.58 6.30
CA GLY A 89 5.41 -10.62 5.69
C GLY A 89 5.40 -10.56 4.17
N TRP A 90 4.20 -10.51 3.60
CA TRP A 90 3.92 -10.23 2.19
C TRP A 90 2.98 -9.03 2.11
N GLY A 91 3.16 -8.17 1.11
CA GLY A 91 2.28 -7.02 0.88
C GLY A 91 1.00 -7.41 0.13
N GLY A 92 -0.15 -6.87 0.55
CA GLY A 92 -1.44 -6.99 -0.14
C GLY A 92 -1.54 -6.04 -1.34
N TRP A 93 -0.71 -6.26 -2.37
CA TRP A 93 -0.62 -5.36 -3.53
C TRP A 93 -1.86 -5.38 -4.42
N SER A 94 -2.59 -6.49 -4.45
CA SER A 94 -3.86 -6.59 -5.18
C SER A 94 -4.94 -5.71 -4.55
N GLU A 95 -5.03 -5.71 -3.22
CA GLU A 95 -6.00 -4.94 -2.44
C GLU A 95 -5.69 -3.44 -2.44
N LEU A 96 -4.40 -3.09 -2.53
CA LEU A 96 -3.95 -1.70 -2.60
C LEU A 96 -4.63 -0.94 -3.75
N GLY A 97 -4.76 -1.56 -4.93
CA GLY A 97 -5.32 -0.92 -6.13
C GLY A 97 -6.75 -0.40 -5.96
N ASP A 98 -7.58 -1.06 -5.16
CA ASP A 98 -9.00 -0.72 -5.01
C ASP A 98 -9.25 0.54 -4.17
N ALA A 99 -8.32 0.86 -3.28
CA ALA A 99 -8.40 1.96 -2.31
C ALA A 99 -7.21 2.93 -2.37
N ALA A 100 -6.34 2.82 -3.37
CA ALA A 100 -5.11 3.61 -3.47
C ALA A 100 -5.34 5.13 -3.48
N TRP A 101 -6.51 5.57 -3.93
CA TRP A 101 -6.92 6.98 -3.91
C TRP A 101 -7.04 7.59 -2.51
N ALA A 102 -7.08 6.77 -1.46
CA ALA A 102 -7.12 7.19 -0.05
C ALA A 102 -5.75 7.09 0.64
N VAL A 103 -4.72 6.56 -0.03
CA VAL A 103 -3.39 6.37 0.53
C VAL A 103 -2.67 7.71 0.64
N GLU A 104 -2.26 8.07 1.86
CA GLU A 104 -1.38 9.21 2.10
C GLU A 104 0.06 8.84 1.73
N TRP A 105 0.58 7.77 2.32
CA TRP A 105 1.90 7.23 1.99
C TRP A 105 1.94 5.71 2.10
N LEU A 106 2.89 5.13 1.39
CA LEU A 106 3.21 3.71 1.34
C LEU A 106 4.71 3.55 1.60
N ARG A 107 5.05 2.77 2.62
CA ARG A 107 6.42 2.41 2.98
C ARG A 107 6.66 0.96 2.60
N VAL A 108 7.54 0.72 1.64
CA VAL A 108 7.81 -0.60 1.06
C VAL A 108 9.19 -1.09 1.48
N VAL A 109 9.25 -2.32 1.98
CA VAL A 109 10.49 -3.03 2.33
C VAL A 109 10.72 -4.13 1.28
N PRO A 110 11.57 -3.89 0.27
CA PRO A 110 11.83 -4.82 -0.83
C PRO A 110 12.80 -5.94 -0.44
N ARG A 111 12.59 -6.51 0.75
CA ARG A 111 13.34 -7.63 1.29
C ARG A 111 12.38 -8.64 1.88
N HIS A 112 12.70 -9.91 1.71
CA HIS A 112 11.94 -11.01 2.30
C HIS A 112 12.88 -11.92 3.09
N ARG A 113 12.50 -12.22 4.33
CA ARG A 113 13.18 -13.21 5.16
C ARG A 113 12.51 -14.57 5.01
N ARG A 114 13.27 -15.54 4.53
CA ARG A 114 12.85 -16.93 4.43
C ARG A 114 13.50 -17.76 5.54
N PRO A 115 12.72 -18.29 6.50
CA PRO A 115 13.26 -19.16 7.53
C PRO A 115 13.85 -20.45 6.95
N ARG A 116 15.09 -20.77 7.33
CA ARG A 116 15.78 -22.01 6.91
C ARG A 116 15.87 -23.09 8.00
N GLY A 117 15.22 -22.86 9.14
CA GLY A 117 15.27 -23.72 10.32
C GLY A 117 15.87 -22.98 11.52
N ARG A 118 15.72 -23.54 12.74
CA ARG A 118 16.06 -22.84 13.99
C ARG A 118 17.55 -22.53 14.20
N LEU A 119 18.45 -23.27 13.55
CA LEU A 119 19.91 -23.20 13.77
C LEU A 119 20.68 -22.64 12.57
N VAL A 120 19.97 -22.23 11.51
CA VAL A 120 20.55 -21.67 10.29
C VAL A 120 20.03 -20.25 10.15
N ALA A 121 20.90 -19.30 9.84
CA ALA A 121 20.47 -17.93 9.60
C ALA A 121 19.44 -17.90 8.46
N ASP A 122 18.44 -17.03 8.59
CA ASP A 122 17.44 -16.84 7.55
C ASP A 122 18.10 -16.44 6.23
N GLU A 123 17.52 -16.89 5.13
CA GLU A 123 17.87 -16.39 3.81
C GLU A 123 17.17 -15.03 3.62
N VAL A 124 17.96 -14.01 3.30
CA VAL A 124 17.44 -12.68 2.94
C VAL A 124 17.45 -12.57 1.42
N ILE A 125 16.26 -12.45 0.85
CA ILE A 125 16.08 -12.18 -0.58
C ILE A 125 15.82 -10.68 -0.72
N ASP A 126 16.68 -9.97 -1.46
CA ASP A 126 16.60 -8.52 -1.69
C ASP A 126 16.21 -8.26 -3.16
N CYS A 127 15.16 -7.45 -3.37
CA CYS A 127 14.72 -7.00 -4.69
C CYS A 127 14.73 -5.47 -4.83
N ALA A 128 15.41 -4.74 -3.94
CA ALA A 128 15.40 -3.28 -3.88
C ALA A 128 15.85 -2.62 -5.19
N ASP A 129 16.90 -3.14 -5.86
CA ASP A 129 17.34 -2.58 -7.15
C ASP A 129 16.32 -2.81 -8.26
N ALA A 130 15.62 -3.95 -8.24
CA ALA A 130 14.54 -4.20 -9.19
C ALA A 130 13.34 -3.29 -8.90
N PHE A 131 12.99 -3.11 -7.62
CA PHE A 131 11.93 -2.21 -7.20
C PHE A 131 12.23 -0.75 -7.57
N ARG A 132 13.46 -0.28 -7.34
CA ARG A 132 13.90 1.06 -7.76
C ARG A 132 13.72 1.27 -9.26
N ARG A 133 14.16 0.30 -10.08
CA ARG A 133 13.98 0.35 -11.54
C ARG A 133 12.51 0.44 -11.97
N VAL A 134 11.61 -0.26 -11.27
CA VAL A 134 10.16 -0.16 -11.50
C VAL A 134 9.68 1.27 -11.23
N LEU A 135 10.06 1.88 -10.10
CA LEU A 135 9.64 3.24 -9.75
C LEU A 135 10.19 4.29 -10.73
N GLU A 136 11.46 4.18 -11.09
CA GLU A 136 12.11 5.08 -12.07
C GLU A 136 11.45 4.98 -13.45
N ARG A 137 11.22 3.76 -13.95
CA ARG A 137 10.56 3.50 -15.24
C ARG A 137 9.13 4.02 -15.28
N LEU A 138 8.40 3.91 -14.17
CA LEU A 138 7.03 4.42 -14.04
C LEU A 138 6.97 5.92 -13.71
N HIS A 139 8.13 6.57 -13.54
CA HIS A 139 8.25 7.96 -13.10
C HIS A 139 7.46 8.23 -11.82
N ILE A 140 7.47 7.28 -10.89
CA ILE A 140 6.81 7.41 -9.59
C ILE A 140 7.77 8.14 -8.65
N PRO A 141 7.38 9.28 -8.07
CA PRO A 141 8.20 9.95 -7.07
C PRO A 141 8.31 9.09 -5.81
N TYR A 142 9.53 8.92 -5.33
CA TYR A 142 9.81 8.18 -4.11
C TYR A 142 10.97 8.80 -3.35
N ARG A 143 11.08 8.40 -2.08
CA ARG A 143 12.28 8.55 -1.28
C ARG A 143 12.78 7.17 -0.89
N GLU A 144 14.09 6.99 -0.94
CA GLU A 144 14.77 5.81 -0.40
C GLU A 144 15.57 6.21 0.84
N ASP A 145 15.53 5.40 1.90
CA ASP A 145 16.39 5.58 3.08
C ASP A 145 17.63 4.67 3.03
N GLU A 146 18.55 4.85 3.98
CA GLU A 146 19.78 4.05 4.08
C GLU A 146 19.51 2.55 4.26
N ALA A 147 18.36 2.21 4.84
CA ALA A 147 17.86 0.85 4.96
C ALA A 147 17.14 0.38 3.68
N ARG A 148 17.36 1.01 2.52
CA ARG A 148 16.77 0.61 1.23
C ARG A 148 15.26 0.42 1.30
N THR A 149 14.59 1.20 2.15
CA THR A 149 13.13 1.22 2.29
C THR A 149 12.60 2.39 1.50
N PHE A 150 11.52 2.15 0.77
CA PHE A 150 10.99 3.08 -0.21
C PHE A 150 9.71 3.72 0.31
N TRP A 151 9.65 5.04 0.26
CA TRP A 151 8.49 5.84 0.63
C TRP A 151 7.87 6.42 -0.64
N ILE A 152 6.63 6.06 -0.90
CA ILE A 152 5.82 6.52 -2.03
C ILE A 152 4.63 7.27 -1.45
N TYR A 153 4.35 8.45 -1.96
CA TYR A 153 3.31 9.32 -1.41
C TYR A 153 2.15 9.43 -2.39
N GLY A 154 0.94 9.13 -1.91
CA GLY A 154 -0.29 9.50 -2.61
C GLY A 154 -0.61 10.97 -2.40
N TYR A 155 -0.47 11.43 -1.16
CA TYR A 155 -0.65 12.83 -0.77
C TYR A 155 0.46 13.28 0.18
N ALA A 156 0.98 14.49 -0.03
CA ALA A 156 2.02 15.04 0.83
C ALA A 156 2.00 16.59 0.83
N PRO A 157 2.55 17.27 1.86
CA PRO A 157 2.56 18.73 1.91
C PRO A 157 3.61 19.37 1.00
N ALA A 158 4.60 18.60 0.53
CA ALA A 158 5.66 19.04 -0.36
C ALA A 158 6.12 17.87 -1.25
N ASP A 159 7.12 18.12 -2.10
CA ASP A 159 7.67 17.09 -3.00
C ASP A 159 8.21 15.89 -2.20
N PRO A 160 7.71 14.67 -2.47
CA PRO A 160 8.19 13.42 -1.88
C PRO A 160 9.71 13.25 -1.84
N ALA A 161 10.43 13.73 -2.87
CA ALA A 161 11.88 13.61 -2.93
C ALA A 161 12.60 14.46 -1.87
N THR A 162 11.92 15.48 -1.32
CA THR A 162 12.48 16.44 -0.36
C THR A 162 11.98 16.23 1.07
N LEU A 163 10.99 15.36 1.27
CA LEU A 163 10.36 15.16 2.57
C LEU A 163 11.22 14.31 3.51
N THR A 164 11.27 14.72 4.77
CA THR A 164 11.67 13.84 5.89
C THR A 164 10.59 12.78 6.08
N PRO A 165 10.90 11.49 6.36
CA PRO A 165 9.88 10.50 6.59
C PRO A 165 9.10 10.90 7.85
N PRO A 166 7.83 10.48 7.98
CA PRO A 166 7.12 10.67 9.23
C PRO A 166 7.92 10.04 10.37
N SER A 167 8.15 10.81 11.44
CA SER A 167 8.90 10.37 12.62
C SER A 167 8.26 9.11 13.23
N GLU A 168 9.08 8.22 13.79
CA GLU A 168 8.64 6.98 14.47
C GLU A 168 7.86 7.23 15.76
N THR A 169 7.78 8.48 16.22
CA THR A 169 7.11 8.86 17.47
C THR A 169 5.70 9.39 17.18
N PRO A 170 4.63 8.77 17.72
CA PRO A 170 3.30 9.36 17.66
C PRO A 170 3.28 10.66 18.46
N THR A 171 2.65 11.70 17.90
CA THR A 171 2.31 12.94 18.60
C THR A 171 0.98 12.78 19.30
#